data_AF-A0A924NL31-F1
#
_entry.id   AF-A0A924NL31-F1
#
_cell.length_a   1.000
_cell.length_b   1.000
_cell.length_c   1.000
_cell.angle_alpha   90.00
_cell.angle_beta   90.00
_cell.angle_gamma   90.00
#
_symmetry.space_group_name_H-M   'P 1'
#
loop_
_entity.id
_entity.type
_entity.pdbx_description
1 polymer ?
#
loop_
_entity_poly.entity_id
_entity_poly.type
_entity_poly.pdbx_seq_one_letter_code
_entity_poly.pdbx_strand_id
1 'polypeptide(L)'
;VARRAGSAAAAPSLPAVISSEESGRRDWRAVTTVHRGPDGWLTGLRPLQAGSERRERRVARDWSALDTQVAVGPTLEAELRRASVSGDVSAVRQLVKVLWAWLQDGWRLTGTEAEGRFFCTPANLVLSGGDLRPLDASWRLSQPLEDDVLLVRSLRAFAGRLLASGSEHPWAPDISPDSLTQTLCSMVGVPVTSGVTDVVARLESELQVVVQGGDAGAEALAYARNLERGRSQFVSLGGPSRGYREALSASTRLAQSLHEREGQVEWLEASLRSRDVQVAELTRTVGSLRSSASFKIGRFFTWPLRSLVGGVRRLALSAIPHGYLAKAQRLLAKVAQDR
;
A
#
# COMPACT_ATOMS: atom_id res chain seq x y z
N VAL A 1 53.66 55.04 11.78
CA VAL A 1 52.64 54.42 12.66
C VAL A 1 51.53 53.86 11.77
N ALA A 2 51.62 52.58 11.43
CA ALA A 2 50.68 51.90 10.53
C ALA A 2 49.42 51.48 11.31
N ARG A 3 48.25 51.98 10.92
CA ARG A 3 46.94 51.51 11.40
C ARG A 3 46.66 50.12 10.81
N ARG A 4 46.75 49.08 11.65
CA ARG A 4 46.10 47.78 11.37
C ARG A 4 44.59 48.02 11.31
N ALA A 5 44.01 47.94 10.12
CA ALA A 5 42.59 47.71 9.95
C ALA A 5 42.31 46.28 10.46
N GLY A 6 41.79 46.18 11.67
CA GLY A 6 41.20 44.95 12.17
C GLY A 6 40.01 44.62 11.28
N SER A 7 40.13 43.57 10.47
CA SER A 7 39.01 42.90 9.85
C SER A 7 38.04 42.50 10.96
N ALA A 8 36.93 43.22 11.05
CA ALA A 8 35.81 42.81 11.88
C ALA A 8 35.30 41.50 11.27
N ALA A 9 35.68 40.37 11.86
CA ALA A 9 35.07 39.09 11.56
C ALA A 9 33.56 39.27 11.73
N ALA A 10 32.83 39.20 10.61
CA ALA A 10 31.37 39.30 10.61
C ALA A 10 30.84 38.33 11.66
N ALA A 11 30.05 38.85 12.61
CA ALA A 11 29.43 38.02 13.62
C ALA A 11 28.72 36.84 12.91
N PRO A 12 28.92 35.59 13.36
CA PRO A 12 28.32 34.45 12.68
C PRO A 12 26.81 34.66 12.65
N SER A 13 26.25 34.76 11.44
CA SER A 13 24.81 34.90 11.25
C SER A 13 24.15 33.67 11.85
N LEU A 14 23.32 33.88 12.88
CA LEU A 14 22.57 32.79 13.49
C LEU A 14 21.68 32.12 12.44
N PRO A 15 21.52 30.78 12.48
CA PRO A 15 20.66 30.08 11.55
C PRO A 15 19.22 30.55 11.72
N ALA A 16 18.48 30.62 10.61
CA ALA A 16 17.08 31.04 10.60
C ALA A 16 16.17 29.95 11.19
N VAL A 17 16.54 28.68 10.98
CA VAL A 17 15.82 27.52 11.52
C VAL A 17 16.84 26.54 12.09
N ILE A 18 16.55 26.04 13.29
CA ILE A 18 17.26 24.93 13.91
C ILE A 18 16.21 23.87 14.24
N SER A 19 16.44 22.65 13.78
CA SER A 19 15.64 21.48 14.14
C SER A 19 16.57 20.40 14.68
N SER A 20 16.25 19.86 15.85
CA SER A 20 16.96 18.72 16.41
C SER A 20 16.09 17.47 16.28
N GLU A 21 16.70 16.36 15.86
CA GLU A 21 16.04 15.07 15.94
C GLU A 21 15.88 14.68 17.43
N GLU A 22 14.66 14.34 17.84
CA GLU A 22 14.32 14.05 19.25
C GLU A 22 14.41 12.56 19.59
N SER A 23 14.09 11.69 18.62
CA SER A 23 14.09 10.24 18.79
C SER A 23 15.35 9.60 18.21
N GLY A 24 15.64 8.36 18.62
CA GLY A 24 16.79 7.60 18.15
C GLY A 24 17.99 7.62 19.11
N ARG A 25 18.92 6.71 18.87
CA ARG A 25 20.21 6.69 19.56
C ARG A 25 21.00 7.95 19.23
N ARG A 26 21.80 8.40 20.19
CA ARG A 26 22.56 9.65 20.09
C ARG A 26 23.55 9.67 18.91
N ASP A 27 24.07 8.51 18.51
CA ASP A 27 25.00 8.35 17.38
C ASP A 27 24.34 8.44 15.99
N TRP A 28 23.00 8.39 15.94
CA TRP A 28 22.21 8.54 14.71
C TRP A 28 21.49 9.89 14.61
N ARG A 29 21.62 10.73 15.64
CA ARG A 29 20.95 12.02 15.75
C ARG A 29 21.83 13.17 15.25
N ALA A 30 21.20 14.09 14.53
CA ALA A 30 21.82 15.34 14.12
C ALA A 30 20.90 16.55 14.32
N VAL A 31 21.53 17.72 14.34
CA VAL A 31 20.87 19.02 14.27
C VAL A 31 20.90 19.48 12.83
N THR A 32 19.73 19.77 12.28
CA THR A 32 19.58 20.38 10.96
C THR A 32 19.50 21.89 11.14
N THR A 33 20.32 22.62 10.40
CA THR A 33 20.32 24.08 10.38
C THR A 33 20.02 24.61 9.00
N VAL A 34 19.12 25.57 8.91
CA VAL A 34 18.85 26.29 7.67
C VAL A 34 19.26 27.75 7.84
N HIS A 35 20.08 28.24 6.92
CA HIS A 35 20.57 29.62 6.94
C HIS A 35 20.48 30.25 5.55
N ARG A 36 20.38 31.57 5.52
CA ARG A 36 20.30 32.33 4.27
C ARG A 36 21.72 32.64 3.78
N GLY A 37 22.12 32.00 2.69
CA GLY A 37 23.34 32.30 1.95
C GLY A 37 23.11 33.38 0.87
N PRO A 38 24.16 33.75 0.13
CA PRO A 38 24.09 34.72 -0.95
C PRO A 38 23.20 34.25 -2.11
N ASP A 39 23.24 32.95 -2.44
CA ASP A 39 22.56 32.36 -3.59
C ASP A 39 21.25 31.64 -3.24
N GLY A 40 20.82 31.71 -1.97
CA GLY A 40 19.57 31.09 -1.51
C GLY A 40 19.65 30.52 -0.10
N TRP A 41 18.72 29.63 0.22
CA TRP A 41 18.72 28.90 1.49
C TRP A 41 19.70 27.74 1.43
N LEU A 42 20.56 27.63 2.43
CA LEU A 42 21.50 26.54 2.62
C LEU A 42 21.03 25.70 3.80
N THR A 43 21.04 24.39 3.62
CA THR A 43 20.84 23.45 4.73
C THR A 43 22.19 22.92 5.16
N GLY A 44 22.25 22.40 6.37
CA GLY A 44 23.45 21.79 6.92
C GLY A 44 23.07 20.82 8.01
N LEU A 45 23.84 19.76 8.13
CA LEU A 45 23.62 18.70 9.11
C LEU A 45 24.81 18.62 10.06
N ARG A 46 24.54 18.65 11.35
CA ARG A 46 25.57 18.63 12.40
C ARG A 46 25.30 17.47 13.35
N PRO A 47 26.10 16.39 13.31
CA PRO A 47 25.84 15.21 14.15
C PRO A 47 26.10 15.53 15.62
N LEU A 48 25.36 14.88 16.52
CA LEU A 48 25.54 15.04 17.98
C LEU A 48 26.80 14.33 18.49
N GLN A 49 27.38 13.45 17.70
CA GLN A 49 28.68 12.80 17.93
C GLN A 49 29.61 13.07 16.74
N ALA A 50 30.90 13.25 17.03
CA ALA A 50 31.89 13.54 15.99
C ALA A 50 32.00 12.39 14.98
N GLY A 51 32.00 12.73 13.69
CA GLY A 51 32.12 11.81 12.57
C GLY A 51 31.60 12.42 11.27
N SER A 52 32.06 11.92 10.13
CA SER A 52 31.57 12.31 8.80
C SER A 52 30.50 11.36 8.25
N GLU A 53 30.55 10.09 8.65
CA GLU A 53 29.56 9.07 8.29
C GLU A 53 29.25 8.20 9.51
N ARG A 54 27.99 7.74 9.62
CA ARG A 54 27.60 6.63 10.49
C ARG A 54 27.10 5.47 9.64
N ARG A 55 27.56 4.24 9.94
CA ARG A 55 27.12 3.02 9.26
C ARG A 55 26.85 1.91 10.27
N GLU A 56 25.74 1.21 10.10
CA GLU A 56 25.39 0.02 10.86
C GLU A 56 24.52 -0.88 9.98
N ARG A 57 24.92 -2.15 9.85
CA ARG A 57 24.28 -3.10 8.92
C ARG A 57 24.23 -2.51 7.50
N ARG A 58 23.04 -2.47 6.89
CA ARG A 58 22.82 -1.92 5.54
C ARG A 58 22.56 -0.42 5.54
N VAL A 59 22.39 0.21 6.69
CA VAL A 59 22.02 1.63 6.79
C VAL A 59 23.29 2.46 6.98
N ALA A 60 23.41 3.51 6.18
CA ALA A 60 24.45 4.53 6.32
C ALA A 60 23.82 5.93 6.32
N ARG A 61 24.47 6.86 7.02
CA ARG A 61 24.13 8.28 7.02
C ARG A 61 25.38 9.13 6.89
N ASP A 62 25.45 9.92 5.83
CA ASP A 62 26.51 10.88 5.54
C ASP A 62 26.14 12.27 6.04
N TRP A 63 26.87 12.76 7.03
CA TRP A 63 26.59 14.05 7.65
C TRP A 63 26.98 15.24 6.76
N SER A 64 27.84 15.02 5.77
CA SER A 64 28.30 16.06 4.85
C SER A 64 27.40 16.23 3.63
N ALA A 65 26.55 15.25 3.32
CA ALA A 65 25.69 15.24 2.14
C ALA A 65 24.64 16.37 2.12
N LEU A 66 24.33 16.96 3.28
CA LEU A 66 23.33 18.01 3.42
C LEU A 66 23.92 19.42 3.47
N ASP A 67 25.22 19.62 3.31
CA ASP A 67 25.80 20.97 3.20
C ASP A 67 25.60 21.53 1.77
N THR A 68 24.33 21.63 1.36
CA THR A 68 23.90 21.99 0.00
C THR A 68 22.75 23.01 -0.02
N GLN A 69 22.44 23.53 -1.21
CA GLN A 69 21.33 24.45 -1.41
C GLN A 69 19.98 23.75 -1.27
N VAL A 70 19.06 24.36 -0.53
CA VAL A 70 17.70 23.85 -0.35
C VAL A 70 16.96 23.89 -1.68
N ALA A 71 16.43 22.74 -2.10
CA ALA A 71 15.57 22.65 -3.28
C ALA A 71 14.33 23.54 -3.10
N VAL A 72 14.04 24.35 -4.11
CA VAL A 72 12.88 25.27 -4.08
C VAL A 72 11.68 24.58 -4.73
N GLY A 73 10.59 24.46 -3.97
CA GLY A 73 9.32 23.91 -4.45
C GLY A 73 8.50 23.26 -3.33
N PRO A 74 7.25 22.86 -3.60
CA PRO A 74 6.47 22.05 -2.68
C PRO A 74 7.02 20.62 -2.62
N THR A 75 6.80 19.93 -1.49
CA THR A 75 7.06 18.49 -1.44
C THR A 75 6.03 17.73 -2.27
N LEU A 76 6.42 16.59 -2.81
CA LEU A 76 5.50 15.70 -3.52
C LEU A 76 4.32 15.30 -2.63
N GLU A 77 4.55 15.10 -1.32
CA GLU A 77 3.47 14.86 -0.36
C GLU A 77 2.50 16.03 -0.27
N ALA A 78 2.97 17.28 -0.23
CA ALA A 78 2.09 18.44 -0.17
C ALA A 78 1.17 18.53 -1.40
N GLU A 79 1.71 18.24 -2.59
CA GLU A 79 0.91 18.20 -3.82
C GLU A 79 -0.06 17.01 -3.85
N LEU A 80 0.38 15.82 -3.46
CA LEU A 80 -0.50 14.65 -3.35
C LEU A 80 -1.65 14.90 -2.38
N ARG A 81 -1.38 15.54 -1.24
CA ARG A 81 -2.41 15.93 -0.25
C ARG A 81 -3.37 16.96 -0.83
N ARG A 82 -2.87 17.99 -1.51
CA ARG A 82 -3.73 19.00 -2.14
C ARG A 82 -4.66 18.38 -3.17
N ALA A 83 -4.13 17.51 -4.03
CA ALA A 83 -4.91 16.77 -5.01
C ALA A 83 -5.96 15.87 -4.31
N SER A 84 -5.57 15.17 -3.25
CA SER A 84 -6.49 14.33 -2.45
C SER A 84 -7.64 15.12 -1.84
N VAL A 85 -7.34 16.26 -1.21
CA VAL A 85 -8.37 17.14 -0.61
C VAL A 85 -9.33 17.68 -1.66
N SER A 86 -8.82 18.05 -2.85
CA SER A 86 -9.66 18.51 -3.96
C SER A 86 -10.48 17.40 -4.64
N GLY A 87 -10.28 16.14 -4.29
CA GLY A 87 -10.89 14.99 -4.96
C GLY A 87 -10.37 14.72 -6.38
N ASP A 88 -9.28 15.38 -6.80
CA ASP A 88 -8.71 15.23 -8.14
C ASP A 88 -7.83 13.97 -8.24
N VAL A 89 -8.48 12.83 -8.48
CA VAL A 89 -7.81 11.53 -8.68
C VAL A 89 -6.92 11.54 -9.93
N SER A 90 -7.21 12.40 -10.92
CA SER A 90 -6.36 12.52 -12.13
C SER A 90 -5.02 13.17 -11.77
N ALA A 91 -5.03 14.25 -10.99
CA ALA A 91 -3.81 14.88 -10.47
C ALA A 91 -3.00 13.91 -9.60
N VAL A 92 -3.66 13.15 -8.71
CA VAL A 92 -2.98 12.10 -7.91
C VAL A 92 -2.29 11.10 -8.85
N ARG A 93 -3.00 10.58 -9.86
CA ARG A 93 -2.43 9.65 -10.85
C ARG A 93 -1.21 10.23 -11.56
N GLN A 94 -1.25 11.50 -11.95
CA GLN A 94 -0.12 12.14 -12.62
C GLN A 94 1.08 12.28 -11.70
N LEU A 95 0.88 12.67 -10.44
CA LEU A 95 1.96 12.76 -9.45
C LEU A 95 2.58 11.39 -9.14
N VAL A 96 1.77 10.33 -9.05
CA VAL A 96 2.28 8.96 -8.89
C VAL A 96 3.05 8.51 -10.14
N LYS A 97 2.61 8.88 -11.35
CA LYS A 97 3.36 8.64 -12.60
C LYS A 97 4.71 9.35 -12.61
N VAL A 98 4.76 10.61 -12.16
CA VAL A 98 6.02 11.37 -12.04
C VAL A 98 6.97 10.67 -11.07
N LEU A 99 6.47 10.25 -9.90
CA LEU A 99 7.26 9.47 -8.94
C LEU A 99 7.77 8.16 -9.56
N TRP A 100 6.91 7.43 -10.27
CA TRP A 100 7.26 6.16 -10.87
C TRP A 100 8.32 6.31 -11.96
N ALA A 101 8.15 7.27 -12.87
CA ALA A 101 9.13 7.57 -13.90
C ALA A 101 10.50 7.91 -13.29
N TRP A 102 10.51 8.76 -12.26
CA TRP A 102 11.73 9.10 -11.52
C TRP A 102 12.38 7.87 -10.88
N LEU A 103 11.58 6.97 -10.28
CA LEU A 103 12.07 5.69 -9.74
C LEU A 103 12.57 4.72 -10.83
N GLN A 104 12.10 4.80 -12.07
CA GLN A 104 12.62 3.95 -13.16
C GLN A 104 13.87 4.51 -13.84
N ASP A 105 14.15 5.81 -13.70
CA ASP A 105 15.38 6.43 -14.20
C ASP A 105 16.65 5.95 -13.46
N GLY A 106 16.54 4.95 -12.58
CA GLY A 106 17.61 4.41 -11.75
C GLY A 106 18.76 3.77 -12.52
N TRP A 107 18.55 3.30 -13.75
CA TRP A 107 19.64 2.80 -14.60
C TRP A 107 20.68 3.87 -14.94
N ARG A 108 20.33 5.16 -14.84
CA ARG A 108 21.26 6.28 -15.04
C ARG A 108 22.11 6.59 -13.81
N LEU A 109 21.71 6.09 -12.65
CA LEU A 109 22.36 6.39 -11.38
C LEU A 109 23.38 5.31 -11.04
N THR A 110 24.53 5.73 -10.54
CA THR A 110 25.59 4.81 -10.09
C THR A 110 26.03 5.14 -8.68
N GLY A 111 26.30 4.11 -7.87
CA GLY A 111 26.84 4.27 -6.53
C GLY A 111 25.86 4.90 -5.55
N THR A 112 26.27 5.99 -4.91
CA THR A 112 25.61 6.57 -3.72
C THR A 112 24.20 7.08 -3.98
N GLU A 113 23.90 7.51 -5.21
CA GLU A 113 22.58 8.03 -5.58
C GLU A 113 21.52 6.92 -5.64
N ALA A 114 21.89 5.72 -6.11
CA ALA A 114 21.00 4.57 -6.14
C ALA A 114 20.69 4.09 -4.70
N GLU A 115 21.69 4.10 -3.83
CA GLU A 115 21.57 3.71 -2.41
C GLU A 115 20.63 4.63 -1.61
N GLY A 116 20.48 5.89 -2.01
CA GLY A 116 19.60 6.86 -1.34
C GLY A 116 18.11 6.72 -1.65
N ARG A 117 17.74 5.99 -2.72
CA ARG A 117 16.35 5.93 -3.19
C ARG A 117 15.39 5.29 -2.21
N PHE A 118 15.86 4.35 -1.40
CA PHE A 118 15.05 3.78 -0.33
C PHE A 118 14.54 4.85 0.63
N PHE A 119 15.16 6.03 0.76
CA PHE A 119 14.74 7.10 1.67
C PHE A 119 13.88 8.18 1.01
N CYS A 120 13.68 8.13 -0.30
CA CYS A 120 12.95 9.12 -1.08
C CYS A 120 11.42 8.94 -1.02
N THR A 121 10.81 9.08 0.18
CA THR A 121 9.34 9.15 0.31
C THR A 121 8.81 10.46 -0.28
N PRO A 122 7.50 10.58 -0.56
CA PRO A 122 6.91 11.85 -0.99
C PRO A 122 7.14 13.05 -0.04
N ALA A 123 7.36 12.81 1.27
CA ALA A 123 7.73 13.89 2.20
C ALA A 123 9.17 14.37 2.02
N ASN A 124 10.05 13.49 1.52
CA ASN A 124 11.47 13.76 1.31
C ASN A 124 11.79 14.12 -0.14
N LEU A 125 10.77 14.33 -0.99
CA LEU A 125 10.94 14.68 -2.38
C LEU A 125 10.32 16.05 -2.64
N VAL A 126 11.07 16.94 -3.28
CA VAL A 126 10.64 18.27 -3.69
C VAL A 126 10.43 18.30 -5.19
N LEU A 127 9.29 18.87 -5.62
CA LEU A 127 9.00 19.15 -7.01
C LEU A 127 9.61 20.50 -7.38
N SER A 128 10.71 20.49 -8.13
CA SER A 128 11.43 21.70 -8.54
C SER A 128 11.58 21.73 -10.05
N GLY A 129 10.92 22.70 -10.71
CA GLY A 129 11.02 22.86 -12.16
C GLY A 129 10.51 21.65 -12.97
N GLY A 130 9.61 20.84 -12.41
CA GLY A 130 9.08 19.63 -13.05
C GLY A 130 9.89 18.35 -12.78
N ASP A 131 10.97 18.44 -12.01
CA ASP A 131 11.80 17.30 -11.60
C ASP A 131 11.68 17.03 -10.09
N LEU A 132 11.99 15.80 -9.68
CA LEU A 132 11.97 15.37 -8.28
C LEU A 132 13.39 15.36 -7.71
N ARG A 133 13.57 16.04 -6.58
CA ARG A 133 14.84 16.10 -5.85
C ARG A 133 14.69 15.68 -4.40
N PRO A 134 15.62 14.87 -3.84
CA PRO A 134 15.61 14.54 -2.43
C PRO A 134 15.88 15.79 -1.57
N LEU A 135 15.10 15.97 -0.51
CA LEU A 135 15.31 17.03 0.48
C LEU A 135 16.45 16.66 1.45
N ASP A 136 16.45 15.41 1.91
CA ASP A 136 17.50 14.79 2.71
C ASP A 136 18.12 13.62 1.93
N ALA A 137 19.33 13.86 1.42
CA ALA A 137 20.16 12.87 0.72
C ALA A 137 21.24 12.24 1.64
N SER A 138 21.19 12.48 2.95
CA SER A 138 22.17 11.94 3.90
C SER A 138 22.05 10.44 4.08
N TRP A 139 20.85 9.88 3.91
CA TRP A 139 20.58 8.48 4.18
C TRP A 139 20.83 7.57 2.98
N ARG A 140 21.43 6.41 3.24
CA ARG A 140 21.77 5.39 2.23
C ARG A 140 21.47 3.99 2.74
N LEU A 141 21.03 3.14 1.81
CA LEU A 141 20.88 1.70 2.01
C LEU A 141 21.87 1.00 1.07
N SER A 142 22.81 0.23 1.64
CA SER A 142 23.94 -0.36 0.92
C SER A 142 23.58 -1.47 -0.09
N GLN A 143 22.29 -1.69 -0.34
CA GLN A 143 21.80 -2.70 -1.26
C GLN A 143 20.84 -2.05 -2.26
N PRO A 144 21.05 -2.24 -3.57
CA PRO A 144 20.08 -1.80 -4.56
C PRO A 144 18.78 -2.61 -4.39
N LEU A 145 17.66 -1.92 -4.51
CA LEU A 145 16.32 -2.51 -4.42
C LEU A 145 15.64 -2.41 -5.77
N GLU A 146 14.73 -3.34 -6.03
CA GLU A 146 13.86 -3.29 -7.21
C GLU A 146 12.95 -2.06 -7.14
N ASP A 147 12.66 -1.47 -8.31
CA ASP A 147 11.85 -0.25 -8.41
C ASP A 147 10.46 -0.43 -7.77
N ASP A 148 9.87 -1.63 -7.89
CA ASP A 148 8.59 -1.97 -7.27
C ASP A 148 8.63 -1.86 -5.74
N VAL A 149 9.74 -2.30 -5.12
CA VAL A 149 9.95 -2.19 -3.66
C VAL A 149 10.06 -0.72 -3.26
N LEU A 150 10.78 0.08 -4.04
CA LEU A 150 10.94 1.53 -3.80
C LEU A 150 9.60 2.27 -3.91
N LEU A 151 8.81 1.96 -4.96
CA LEU A 151 7.49 2.56 -5.16
C LEU A 151 6.54 2.19 -4.03
N VAL A 152 6.43 0.90 -3.70
CA VAL A 152 5.56 0.42 -2.62
C VAL A 152 5.95 1.06 -1.30
N ARG A 153 7.24 1.10 -0.95
CA ARG A 153 7.70 1.76 0.28
C ARG A 153 7.32 3.24 0.31
N SER A 154 7.56 3.97 -0.77
CA SER A 154 7.27 5.41 -0.84
C SER A 154 5.78 5.72 -0.74
N LEU A 155 4.94 4.98 -1.45
CA LEU A 155 3.49 5.16 -1.41
C LEU A 155 2.88 4.67 -0.09
N ARG A 156 3.44 3.62 0.52
CA ARG A 156 3.03 3.13 1.84
C ARG A 156 3.34 4.12 2.96
N ALA A 157 4.50 4.77 2.90
CA ALA A 157 4.83 5.86 3.81
C ALA A 157 3.87 7.04 3.67
N PHE A 158 3.52 7.42 2.43
CA PHE A 158 2.51 8.45 2.17
C PHE A 158 1.12 8.05 2.67
N ALA A 159 0.64 6.85 2.34
CA ALA A 159 -0.66 6.33 2.76
C ALA A 159 -0.78 6.31 4.29
N GLY A 160 0.24 5.80 4.99
CA GLY A 160 0.29 5.81 6.45
C GLY A 160 0.21 7.21 7.03
N ARG A 161 0.96 8.18 6.49
CA ARG A 161 0.92 9.58 6.96
C ARG A 161 -0.38 10.30 6.60
N LEU A 162 -0.97 10.02 5.44
CA LEU A 162 -2.26 10.59 5.03
C LEU A 162 -3.36 10.14 5.98
N LEU A 163 -3.50 8.83 6.19
CA LEU A 163 -4.51 8.26 7.07
C LEU A 163 -4.29 8.67 8.53
N ALA A 164 -3.05 8.66 9.00
CA ALA A 164 -2.72 9.12 10.35
C ALA A 164 -3.09 10.58 10.59
N SER A 165 -2.91 11.46 9.59
CA SER A 165 -3.25 12.88 9.73
C SER A 165 -4.74 13.18 9.76
N GLY A 166 -5.58 12.25 9.29
CA GLY A 166 -7.02 12.48 9.20
C GLY A 166 -7.44 13.53 8.18
N SER A 167 -6.57 13.87 7.22
CA SER A 167 -6.92 14.76 6.11
C SER A 167 -8.01 14.16 5.23
N GLU A 168 -8.81 15.04 4.61
CA GLU A 168 -9.79 14.65 3.60
C GLU A 168 -9.11 13.97 2.40
N HIS A 169 -9.74 12.94 1.86
CA HIS A 169 -9.24 12.16 0.74
C HIS A 169 -10.39 11.48 -0.03
N PRO A 170 -10.20 11.16 -1.33
CA PRO A 170 -11.29 10.66 -2.19
C PRO A 170 -11.59 9.16 -1.99
N TRP A 171 -10.76 8.43 -1.25
CA TRP A 171 -10.92 6.99 -1.01
C TRP A 171 -11.86 6.70 0.15
N ALA A 172 -12.29 5.44 0.25
CA ALA A 172 -13.16 4.96 1.32
C ALA A 172 -12.61 5.37 2.71
N PRO A 173 -13.47 5.86 3.64
CA PRO A 173 -13.02 6.29 4.97
C PRO A 173 -12.35 5.20 5.80
N ASP A 174 -12.64 3.94 5.51
CA ASP A 174 -12.10 2.75 6.18
C ASP A 174 -10.94 2.09 5.41
N ILE A 175 -10.35 2.75 4.41
CA ILE A 175 -9.22 2.18 3.66
C ILE A 175 -7.99 2.01 4.57
N SER A 176 -7.38 0.83 4.54
CA SER A 176 -6.11 0.58 5.25
C SER A 176 -4.92 1.20 4.49
N PRO A 177 -3.77 1.45 5.16
CA PRO A 177 -2.57 1.92 4.49
C PRO A 177 -2.13 1.02 3.33
N ASP A 178 -2.19 -0.31 3.48
CA ASP A 178 -1.78 -1.25 2.44
C ASP A 178 -2.78 -1.25 1.26
N SER A 179 -4.09 -1.16 1.52
CA SER A 179 -5.10 -1.07 0.47
C SER A 179 -5.02 0.25 -0.31
N LEU A 180 -4.72 1.36 0.38
CA LEU A 180 -4.47 2.65 -0.28
C LEU A 180 -3.19 2.59 -1.12
N THR A 181 -2.12 2.00 -0.58
CA THR A 181 -0.87 1.78 -1.33
C THR A 181 -1.12 0.98 -2.61
N GLN A 182 -1.87 -0.12 -2.52
CA GLN A 182 -2.26 -0.91 -3.69
C GLN A 182 -3.04 -0.08 -4.71
N THR A 183 -3.98 0.74 -4.25
CA THR A 183 -4.75 1.64 -5.13
C THR A 183 -3.84 2.61 -5.85
N LEU A 184 -2.88 3.23 -5.15
CA LEU A 184 -1.93 4.16 -5.73
C LEU A 184 -0.97 3.47 -6.71
N CYS A 185 -0.39 2.31 -6.38
CA CYS A 185 0.45 1.53 -7.29
C CYS A 185 -0.30 1.10 -8.57
N SER A 186 -1.59 0.76 -8.45
CA SER A 186 -2.42 0.41 -9.60
C SER A 186 -2.58 1.55 -10.61
N MET A 187 -2.39 2.81 -10.18
CA MET A 187 -2.47 3.97 -11.06
C MET A 187 -1.36 4.00 -12.13
N VAL A 188 -0.24 3.33 -11.85
CA VAL A 188 0.92 3.16 -12.74
C VAL A 188 1.10 1.72 -13.23
N GLY A 189 0.15 0.83 -12.93
CA GLY A 189 0.17 -0.57 -13.37
C GLY A 189 1.12 -1.47 -12.60
N VAL A 190 1.62 -1.06 -11.43
CA VAL A 190 2.53 -1.87 -10.61
C VAL A 190 1.72 -2.74 -9.65
N PRO A 191 1.82 -4.08 -9.71
CA PRO A 191 1.11 -4.97 -8.82
C PRO A 191 1.76 -5.00 -7.43
N VAL A 192 0.96 -4.84 -6.36
CA VAL A 192 1.42 -4.99 -4.98
C VAL A 192 1.18 -6.43 -4.54
N THR A 193 2.26 -7.21 -4.41
CA THR A 193 2.20 -8.57 -3.88
C THR A 193 2.54 -8.58 -2.39
N SER A 194 2.11 -9.64 -1.68
CA SER A 194 2.46 -9.82 -0.27
C SER A 194 3.98 -9.89 -0.05
N GLY A 195 4.73 -10.45 -1.00
CA GLY A 195 6.19 -10.52 -0.95
C GLY A 195 6.87 -9.15 -0.99
N VAL A 196 6.39 -8.22 -1.82
CA VAL A 196 6.95 -6.86 -1.87
C VAL A 196 6.66 -6.11 -0.57
N THR A 197 5.43 -6.19 -0.05
CA THR A 197 5.07 -5.59 1.24
C THR A 197 5.90 -6.17 2.39
N ASP A 198 6.18 -7.47 2.36
CA ASP A 198 7.02 -8.14 3.35
C ASP A 198 8.46 -7.61 3.36
N VAL A 199 9.06 -7.48 2.17
CA VAL A 199 10.41 -6.92 2.01
C VAL A 199 10.46 -5.49 2.54
N VAL A 200 9.48 -4.65 2.21
CA VAL A 200 9.38 -3.28 2.71
C VAL A 200 9.27 -3.27 4.24
N ALA A 201 8.36 -4.06 4.81
CA ALA A 201 8.16 -4.10 6.25
C ALA A 201 9.42 -4.53 7.01
N ARG A 202 10.18 -5.50 6.46
CA ARG A 202 11.45 -5.97 7.02
C ARG A 202 12.55 -4.90 6.97
N LEU A 203 12.68 -4.19 5.85
CA LEU A 203 13.68 -3.11 5.71
C LEU A 203 13.36 -1.93 6.64
N GLU A 204 12.08 -1.57 6.78
CA GLU A 204 11.65 -0.53 7.70
C GLU A 204 11.86 -0.92 9.17
N SER A 205 11.64 -2.20 9.54
CA SER A 205 11.93 -2.67 10.89
C SER A 205 13.43 -2.70 11.20
N GLU A 206 14.27 -3.08 10.23
CA GLU A 206 15.73 -3.00 10.38
C GLU A 206 16.15 -1.54 10.61
N LEU A 207 15.67 -0.62 9.77
CA LEU A 207 15.95 0.81 9.90
C LEU A 207 15.52 1.34 11.27
N GLN A 208 14.33 0.96 11.74
CA GLN A 208 13.83 1.37 13.04
C GLN A 208 14.75 0.88 14.17
N VAL A 209 15.19 -0.38 14.14
CA VAL A 209 16.08 -0.93 15.17
C VAL A 209 17.48 -0.34 15.10
N VAL A 210 18.02 -0.10 13.91
CA VAL A 210 19.32 0.56 13.75
C VAL A 210 19.30 1.96 14.35
N VAL A 211 18.27 2.76 14.04
CA VAL A 211 18.17 4.15 14.48
C VAL A 211 17.76 4.25 15.95
N GLN A 212 16.81 3.46 16.43
CA GLN A 212 16.30 3.53 17.82
C GLN A 212 17.13 2.70 18.80
N GLY A 213 17.94 1.75 18.30
CA GLY A 213 18.57 0.72 19.10
C GLY A 213 17.60 -0.42 19.41
N GLY A 214 18.14 -1.62 19.52
CA GLY A 214 17.38 -2.83 19.83
C GLY A 214 18.14 -4.08 19.41
N ASP A 215 17.60 -5.22 19.83
CA ASP A 215 18.10 -6.54 19.47
C ASP A 215 17.22 -7.19 18.40
N ALA A 216 17.50 -8.46 18.08
CA ALA A 216 16.70 -9.23 17.12
C ALA A 216 15.24 -9.40 17.56
N GLY A 217 14.97 -9.42 18.88
CA GLY A 217 13.61 -9.48 19.41
C GLY A 217 12.83 -8.19 19.14
N ALA A 218 13.47 -7.04 19.36
CA ALA A 218 12.91 -5.73 19.02
C ALA A 218 12.61 -5.60 17.52
N GLU A 219 13.47 -6.17 16.67
CA GLU A 219 13.29 -6.20 15.21
C GLU A 219 12.08 -7.04 14.79
N ALA A 220 11.96 -8.26 15.32
CA ALA A 220 10.81 -9.13 15.06
C ALA A 220 9.48 -8.48 15.47
N LEU A 221 9.46 -7.80 16.63
CA LEU A 221 8.29 -7.05 17.10
C LEU A 221 8.00 -5.81 16.24
N ALA A 222 9.03 -5.08 15.80
CA ALA A 222 8.86 -3.95 14.90
C ALA A 222 8.30 -4.39 13.54
N TYR A 223 8.80 -5.48 12.99
CA TYR A 223 8.32 -6.09 11.75
C TYR A 223 6.84 -6.54 11.87
N ALA A 224 6.48 -7.29 12.91
CA ALA A 224 5.10 -7.72 13.12
C ALA A 224 4.14 -6.54 13.27
N ARG A 225 4.53 -5.51 14.03
CA ARG A 225 3.74 -4.27 14.16
C ARG A 225 3.62 -3.50 12.86
N ASN A 226 4.65 -3.51 12.02
CA ASN A 226 4.63 -2.84 10.73
C ASN A 226 3.62 -3.51 9.78
N LEU A 227 3.64 -4.85 9.70
CA LEU A 227 2.64 -5.58 8.92
C LEU A 227 1.22 -5.34 9.44
N GLU A 228 1.02 -5.37 10.75
CA GLU A 228 -0.28 -5.12 11.36
C GLU A 228 -0.77 -3.69 11.10
N ARG A 229 0.10 -2.69 11.25
CA ARG A 229 -0.22 -1.28 10.96
C ARG A 229 -0.60 -1.07 9.49
N GLY A 230 0.01 -1.80 8.56
CA GLY A 230 -0.33 -1.73 7.14
C GLY A 230 -1.73 -2.28 6.84
N ARG A 231 -2.11 -3.38 7.50
CA ARG A 231 -3.38 -4.08 7.32
C ARG A 231 -4.53 -3.41 8.06
N SER A 232 -4.25 -2.83 9.22
CA SER A 232 -5.27 -2.27 10.10
C SER A 232 -5.78 -0.93 9.57
N GLN A 233 -7.10 -0.81 9.50
CA GLN A 233 -7.81 0.46 9.27
C GLN A 233 -7.59 1.42 10.46
N PHE A 234 -7.48 0.83 11.65
CA PHE A 234 -7.06 1.53 12.86
C PHE A 234 -5.55 1.60 12.83
N VAL A 235 -5.00 2.66 12.22
CA VAL A 235 -3.60 3.00 12.42
C VAL A 235 -3.38 3.04 13.93
N SER A 236 -2.78 1.99 14.51
CA SER A 236 -2.59 1.89 15.94
C SER A 236 -1.90 3.15 16.41
N LEU A 237 -2.65 3.88 17.25
CA LEU A 237 -2.41 5.16 17.90
C LEU A 237 -1.14 5.12 18.76
N GLY A 238 0.02 4.91 18.12
CA GLY A 238 1.31 4.77 18.79
C GLY A 238 2.16 6.01 18.59
N GLY A 239 2.05 6.96 19.53
CA GLY A 239 2.93 8.12 19.67
C GLY A 239 2.50 9.03 20.85
N PRO A 240 3.41 9.43 21.75
CA PRO A 240 3.09 10.21 22.94
C PRO A 240 2.95 11.70 22.62
N SER A 241 1.88 12.07 21.92
CA SER A 241 1.33 13.43 21.88
C SER A 241 0.18 13.47 20.88
N ARG A 242 -1.06 13.27 21.35
CA ARG A 242 -2.25 13.61 20.56
C ARG A 242 -3.23 14.39 21.41
N GLY A 243 -3.56 15.59 20.92
CA GLY A 243 -4.58 16.44 21.52
C GLY A 243 -5.97 15.82 21.38
N TYR A 244 -6.83 16.16 22.33
CA TYR A 244 -8.24 15.76 22.44
C TYR A 244 -9.05 15.80 21.12
N ARG A 245 -8.72 16.71 20.19
CA ARG A 245 -9.39 16.84 18.88
C ARG A 245 -9.15 15.67 17.95
N GLU A 246 -7.95 15.09 17.95
CA GLU A 246 -7.65 13.95 17.09
C GLU A 246 -8.36 12.68 17.58
N ALA A 247 -8.47 12.51 18.90
CA ALA A 247 -9.25 11.44 19.53
C ALA A 247 -10.75 11.56 19.19
N LEU A 248 -11.31 12.77 19.25
CA LEU A 248 -12.71 13.01 18.84
C LEU A 248 -12.93 12.73 17.35
N SER A 249 -12.02 13.14 16.47
CA SER A 249 -12.15 12.90 15.01
C SER A 249 -12.04 11.42 14.63
N ALA A 250 -11.31 10.63 15.43
CA ALA A 250 -11.23 9.18 15.28
C ALA A 250 -12.51 8.52 15.79
N SER A 251 -13.05 9.00 16.91
CA SER A 251 -14.31 8.52 17.48
C SER A 251 -15.51 8.79 16.56
N THR A 252 -15.58 9.94 15.89
CA THR A 252 -16.67 10.23 14.95
C THR A 252 -16.60 9.36 13.70
N ARG A 253 -15.40 9.06 13.18
CA ARG A 253 -15.21 8.13 12.07
C ARG A 253 -15.61 6.71 12.42
N LEU A 254 -15.26 6.26 13.63
CA LEU A 254 -15.70 4.98 14.18
C LEU A 254 -17.22 4.89 14.32
N ALA A 255 -17.88 5.96 14.77
CA ALA A 255 -19.33 5.99 14.89
C ALA A 255 -20.01 5.95 13.51
N GLN A 256 -19.46 6.65 12.53
CA GLN A 256 -19.99 6.63 11.16
C GLN A 256 -19.83 5.27 10.50
N SER A 257 -18.67 4.62 10.64
CA SER A 257 -18.45 3.29 10.07
C SER A 257 -19.34 2.23 10.74
N LEU A 258 -19.59 2.33 12.05
CA LEU A 258 -20.57 1.48 12.72
C LEU A 258 -21.98 1.67 12.15
N HIS A 259 -22.41 2.93 11.97
CA HIS A 259 -23.73 3.22 11.40
C HIS A 259 -23.90 2.68 9.98
N GLU A 260 -22.86 2.79 9.14
CA GLU A 260 -22.86 2.24 7.79
C GLU A 260 -22.93 0.69 7.80
N ARG A 261 -22.25 0.03 8.75
CA ARG A 261 -22.30 -1.43 8.90
C ARG A 261 -23.64 -1.91 9.46
N GLU A 262 -24.26 -1.16 10.37
CA GLU A 262 -25.62 -1.43 10.85
C GLU A 262 -26.62 -1.38 9.70
N GLY A 263 -26.53 -0.37 8.83
CA GLY A 263 -27.38 -0.28 7.63
C GLY A 263 -27.15 -1.45 6.65
N GLN A 264 -25.93 -1.95 6.53
CA GLN A 264 -25.64 -3.15 5.73
C GLN A 264 -26.26 -4.41 6.34
N VAL A 265 -26.20 -4.58 7.66
CA VAL A 265 -26.83 -5.70 8.36
C VAL A 265 -28.35 -5.64 8.19
N GLU A 266 -28.96 -4.47 8.39
CA GLU A 266 -30.40 -4.29 8.20
C GLU A 266 -30.83 -4.63 6.77
N TRP A 267 -30.07 -4.19 5.77
CA TRP A 267 -30.34 -4.51 4.38
C TRP A 267 -30.19 -6.01 4.09
N LEU A 268 -29.17 -6.67 4.64
CA LEU A 268 -28.97 -8.10 4.51
C LEU A 268 -30.11 -8.89 5.18
N GLU A 269 -30.55 -8.48 6.37
CA GLU A 269 -31.69 -9.08 7.06
C GLU A 269 -33.00 -8.89 6.30
N ALA A 270 -33.22 -7.71 5.70
CA ALA A 270 -34.36 -7.45 4.83
C ALA A 270 -34.31 -8.33 3.56
N SER A 271 -33.13 -8.47 2.95
CA SER A 271 -32.92 -9.33 1.78
C SER A 271 -33.12 -10.82 2.10
N LEU A 272 -32.65 -11.28 3.26
CA LEU A 272 -32.88 -12.64 3.75
C LEU A 272 -34.37 -12.90 3.97
N ARG A 273 -35.07 -12.00 4.67
CA ARG A 273 -36.53 -12.10 4.85
C ARG A 273 -37.27 -12.17 3.52
N SER A 274 -36.88 -11.36 2.55
CA SER A 274 -37.48 -11.41 1.21
C SER A 274 -37.24 -12.75 0.50
N ARG A 275 -36.05 -13.35 0.65
CA ARG A 275 -35.74 -14.67 0.09
C ARG A 275 -36.50 -15.78 0.80
N ASP A 276 -36.63 -15.71 2.12
CA ASP A 276 -37.38 -16.70 2.89
C ASP A 276 -38.86 -16.74 2.47
N VAL A 277 -39.46 -15.56 2.19
CA VAL A 277 -40.81 -15.48 1.64
C VAL A 277 -40.89 -16.16 0.26
N GLN A 278 -39.93 -15.91 -0.63
CA GLN A 278 -39.87 -16.56 -1.95
C GLN A 278 -39.68 -18.08 -1.84
N VAL A 279 -38.84 -18.55 -0.92
CA VAL A 279 -38.63 -19.98 -0.67
C VAL A 279 -39.90 -20.61 -0.12
N ALA A 280 -40.60 -19.94 0.80
CA ALA A 280 -41.88 -20.40 1.32
C ALA A 280 -42.94 -20.48 0.20
N GLU A 281 -42.97 -19.51 -0.70
CA GLU A 281 -43.87 -19.49 -1.87
C GLU A 281 -43.52 -20.59 -2.89
N LEU A 282 -42.23 -20.79 -3.20
CA LEU A 282 -41.75 -21.91 -4.02
C LEU A 282 -42.09 -23.26 -3.38
N THR A 283 -41.99 -23.37 -2.06
CA THR A 283 -42.36 -24.59 -1.33
C THR A 283 -43.87 -24.84 -1.41
N ARG A 284 -44.70 -23.78 -1.30
CA ARG A 284 -46.16 -23.87 -1.47
C ARG A 284 -46.55 -24.22 -2.90
N THR A 285 -45.90 -23.66 -3.91
CA THR A 285 -46.15 -23.97 -5.32
C THR A 285 -45.68 -25.37 -5.70
N VAL A 286 -44.54 -25.84 -5.19
CA VAL A 286 -44.13 -27.25 -5.32
C VAL A 286 -45.12 -28.18 -4.60
N GLY A 287 -45.60 -27.79 -3.42
CA GLY A 287 -46.66 -28.51 -2.70
C GLY A 287 -47.97 -28.59 -3.48
N SER A 288 -48.38 -27.49 -4.12
CA SER A 288 -49.61 -27.42 -4.93
C SER A 288 -49.48 -28.13 -6.28
N LEU A 289 -48.29 -28.11 -6.89
CA LEU A 289 -47.97 -28.90 -8.09
C LEU A 289 -47.89 -30.40 -7.77
N ARG A 290 -47.50 -30.75 -6.55
CA ARG A 290 -47.49 -32.14 -6.06
C ARG A 290 -48.90 -32.64 -5.70
N SER A 291 -49.83 -31.75 -5.35
CA SER A 291 -51.24 -32.08 -5.09
C SER A 291 -52.15 -31.93 -6.33
N SER A 292 -51.76 -31.13 -7.32
CA SER A 292 -52.48 -30.98 -8.59
C SER A 292 -52.11 -32.13 -9.54
N ALA A 293 -53.11 -32.94 -9.88
CA ALA A 293 -53.27 -33.96 -10.93
C ALA A 293 -52.08 -34.46 -11.80
N SER A 294 -51.10 -33.65 -12.16
CA SER A 294 -49.95 -34.01 -13.01
C SER A 294 -49.01 -35.05 -12.39
N PHE A 295 -48.98 -35.17 -11.05
CA PHE A 295 -48.19 -36.22 -10.37
C PHE A 295 -48.86 -37.61 -10.41
N LYS A 296 -50.18 -37.69 -10.65
CA LYS A 296 -50.87 -38.99 -10.85
C LYS A 296 -50.77 -39.49 -12.31
N ILE A 297 -50.59 -38.58 -13.27
CA ILE A 297 -50.51 -38.94 -14.70
C ILE A 297 -49.09 -39.43 -15.07
N GLY A 298 -48.03 -38.80 -14.55
CA GLY A 298 -46.65 -39.21 -14.83
C GLY A 298 -46.29 -40.61 -14.31
N ARG A 299 -46.88 -41.03 -13.18
CA ARG A 299 -46.63 -42.35 -12.57
C ARG A 299 -47.35 -43.50 -13.29
N PHE A 300 -48.37 -43.21 -14.09
CA PHE A 300 -49.04 -44.21 -14.94
C PHE A 300 -48.24 -44.52 -16.21
N PHE A 301 -47.54 -43.53 -16.77
CA PHE A 301 -46.77 -43.70 -18.00
C PHE A 301 -45.34 -44.26 -17.82
N THR A 302 -44.71 -44.07 -16.65
CA THR A 302 -43.35 -44.60 -16.41
C THR A 302 -43.32 -46.02 -15.81
N TRP A 303 -44.45 -46.58 -15.40
CA TRP A 303 -44.53 -47.93 -14.83
C TRP A 303 -44.23 -49.07 -15.83
N PRO A 304 -44.65 -49.03 -17.12
CA PRO A 304 -44.34 -50.14 -18.03
C PRO A 304 -42.88 -50.18 -18.50
N LEU A 305 -42.10 -49.09 -18.34
CA LEU A 305 -40.71 -49.07 -18.81
C LEU A 305 -39.70 -49.70 -17.83
N ARG A 306 -40.03 -49.80 -16.53
CA ARG A 306 -39.09 -50.36 -15.53
C ARG A 306 -39.12 -51.89 -15.43
N SER A 307 -40.19 -52.55 -15.86
CA SER A 307 -40.27 -54.01 -15.94
C SER A 307 -39.61 -54.60 -17.19
N LEU A 308 -39.34 -53.81 -18.22
CA LEU A 308 -38.65 -54.25 -19.45
C LEU A 308 -37.11 -54.21 -19.35
N VAL A 309 -36.54 -53.42 -18.43
CA VAL A 309 -35.07 -53.26 -18.30
C VAL A 309 -34.39 -54.47 -17.63
N GLY A 310 -35.15 -55.37 -17.01
CA GLY A 310 -34.61 -56.64 -16.48
C GLY A 310 -34.32 -57.70 -17.56
N GLY A 311 -34.93 -57.62 -18.74
CA GLY A 311 -34.89 -58.67 -19.77
C GLY A 311 -33.88 -58.45 -20.91
N VAL A 312 -33.42 -57.22 -21.15
CA VAL A 312 -32.67 -56.89 -22.38
C VAL A 312 -31.15 -57.00 -22.22
N ARG A 313 -30.62 -57.19 -21.00
CA ARG A 313 -29.16 -57.29 -20.77
C ARG A 313 -28.52 -58.59 -21.26
N ARG A 314 -29.30 -59.61 -21.67
CA ARG A 314 -28.78 -60.89 -22.21
C ARG A 314 -28.77 -61.00 -23.74
N LEU A 315 -29.33 -60.04 -24.48
CA LEU A 315 -29.40 -60.11 -25.95
C LEU A 315 -28.63 -59.00 -26.68
N ALA A 316 -28.11 -57.99 -25.97
CA ALA A 316 -27.44 -56.84 -26.59
C ALA A 316 -25.89 -56.97 -26.70
N LEU A 317 -25.31 -58.17 -26.53
CA LEU A 317 -23.86 -58.41 -26.65
C LEU A 317 -23.42 -59.24 -27.87
N SER A 318 -24.30 -59.49 -28.84
CA SER A 318 -23.95 -60.26 -30.06
C SER A 318 -24.18 -59.53 -31.38
N ALA A 319 -24.49 -58.22 -31.39
CA ALA A 319 -24.80 -57.51 -32.62
C ALA A 319 -24.21 -56.09 -32.71
N ILE A 320 -22.90 -55.94 -32.46
CA ILE A 320 -22.17 -54.72 -32.81
C ILE A 320 -21.09 -55.06 -33.85
N PRO A 321 -21.26 -54.63 -35.13
CA PRO A 321 -20.25 -54.81 -36.16
C PRO A 321 -19.00 -53.94 -35.87
N HIS A 322 -17.82 -54.55 -35.98
CA HIS A 322 -16.50 -54.00 -35.61
C HIS A 322 -16.01 -52.76 -36.40
N GLY A 323 -16.85 -52.08 -37.18
CA GLY A 323 -16.47 -50.92 -38.01
C GLY A 323 -16.76 -49.54 -37.42
N TYR A 324 -17.54 -49.43 -36.33
CA TYR A 324 -18.10 -48.13 -35.88
C TYR A 324 -17.37 -47.44 -34.73
N LEU A 325 -16.41 -48.10 -34.06
CA LEU A 325 -15.64 -47.48 -32.98
C LEU A 325 -14.71 -46.35 -33.47
N ALA A 326 -14.17 -46.47 -34.68
CA ALA A 326 -13.28 -45.45 -35.25
C ALA A 326 -14.03 -44.16 -35.65
N LYS A 327 -15.34 -44.24 -35.98
CA LYS A 327 -16.17 -43.06 -36.27
C LYS A 327 -16.64 -42.37 -35.00
N ALA A 328 -16.93 -43.11 -33.94
CA ALA A 328 -17.34 -42.55 -32.65
C ALA A 328 -16.19 -41.78 -31.96
N GLN A 329 -14.95 -42.29 -32.04
CA GLN A 329 -13.79 -41.60 -31.48
C GLN A 329 -13.45 -40.30 -32.22
N ARG A 330 -13.64 -40.24 -33.55
CA ARG A 330 -13.42 -39.01 -34.33
C ARG A 330 -14.46 -37.92 -34.05
N LEU A 331 -15.69 -38.28 -33.72
CA LEU A 331 -16.72 -37.31 -33.34
C LEU A 331 -16.50 -36.75 -31.93
N LEU A 332 -16.07 -37.59 -30.98
CA LEU A 332 -15.74 -37.15 -29.62
C LEU A 332 -14.49 -36.26 -29.59
N ALA A 333 -13.48 -36.56 -30.40
CA ALA A 333 -12.30 -35.69 -30.53
C ALA A 333 -12.65 -34.31 -31.11
N LYS A 334 -13.66 -34.23 -32.01
CA LYS A 334 -14.10 -32.99 -32.62
C LYS A 334 -14.93 -32.11 -31.68
N VAL A 335 -15.69 -32.72 -30.76
CA VAL A 335 -16.50 -31.99 -29.76
C VAL A 335 -15.66 -31.51 -28.56
N ALA A 336 -14.54 -32.17 -28.26
CA ALA A 336 -13.62 -31.74 -27.20
C ALA A 336 -12.73 -30.56 -27.61
N GLN A 337 -12.68 -30.21 -28.90
CA GLN A 337 -11.85 -29.13 -29.45
C GLN A 337 -12.60 -27.79 -29.59
N ASP A 338 -13.93 -27.80 -29.43
CA ASP A 338 -14.84 -26.62 -29.48
C ASP A 338 -15.34 -26.19 -28.07
N ARG A 339 -14.55 -26.43 -27.02
CA ARG A 339 -14.76 -25.90 -25.66
C ARG A 339 -13.49 -25.26 -25.12
#